data_AF-A0A0Q5ZLZ4-F1
#
_entry.id   AF-A0A0Q5ZLZ4-F1
#
_cell.length_a   1.000
_cell.length_b   1.000
_cell.length_c   1.000
_cell.angle_alpha   90.00
_cell.angle_beta   90.00
_cell.angle_gamma   90.00
#
_symmetry.space_group_name_H-M   'P 1'
#
loop_
_entity.id
_entity.type
_entity.pdbx_description
1 polymer ?
#
loop_
_entity_poly.entity_id
_entity_poly.type
_entity_poly.pdbx_seq_one_letter_code
_entity_poly.pdbx_strand_id
1 'polypeptide(L)' 'MLEDLVMPKPVQIDADLYARAAAAASREGKQVETYINELIRLQITDVERMHQIVRALDEIAIEDDAKGA' A
#
# COMPACT_ATOMS: atom_id res chain seq x y z
N MET A 1 -9.03 21.78 15.85
CA MET A 1 -7.56 21.78 16.03
C MET A 1 -6.97 21.25 14.74
N LEU A 2 -5.85 21.78 14.25
CA LEU A 2 -5.13 21.21 13.11
C LEU A 2 -4.54 19.88 13.56
N GLU A 3 -5.37 18.83 13.52
CA GLU A 3 -4.99 17.47 13.86
C GLU A 3 -3.97 17.01 12.81
N ASP A 4 -2.75 16.81 13.29
CA ASP A 4 -1.67 16.04 12.71
C ASP A 4 -1.52 16.18 11.19
N LEU A 5 -0.66 17.13 10.77
CA LEU A 5 0.18 16.86 9.61
C LEU A 5 0.95 15.57 9.93
N VAL A 6 0.38 14.43 9.52
CA VAL A 6 1.03 13.12 9.58
C VAL A 6 2.26 13.22 8.69
N MET A 7 3.37 13.65 9.28
CA MET A 7 4.67 13.59 8.64
C MET A 7 4.91 12.10 8.35
N PRO A 8 5.13 11.70 7.09
CA PRO A 8 5.36 10.30 6.78
C PRO A 8 6.55 9.82 7.61
N LYS A 9 6.35 8.75 8.37
CA LYS A 9 7.42 8.17 9.19
C LYS A 9 8.58 7.80 8.25
N PRO A 10 9.84 8.08 8.64
CA PRO A 10 10.99 7.68 7.84
C PRO A 10 10.98 6.16 7.67
N VAL A 11 10.94 5.71 6.42
CA VAL A 11 11.01 4.29 6.06
C VAL A 11 12.47 3.91 5.94
N GLN A 12 12.93 2.96 6.76
CA GLN A 12 14.25 2.37 6.57
C GLN A 12 14.18 1.38 5.41
N ILE A 13 15.03 1.59 4.41
CA ILE A 13 15.16 0.73 3.23
C ILE A 13 16.57 0.15 3.25
N ASP A 14 16.65 -1.16 3.08
CA ASP A 14 17.93 -1.86 2.95
C ASP A 14 18.73 -1.33 1.74
N ALA A 15 20.06 -1.32 1.85
CA ALA A 15 20.93 -0.76 0.82
C ALA A 15 20.82 -1.48 -0.53
N ASP A 16 20.67 -2.81 -0.54
CA ASP A 16 20.48 -3.57 -1.78
C ASP A 16 19.12 -3.25 -2.42
N LEU A 17 18.07 -3.13 -1.61
CA LEU A 17 16.75 -2.73 -2.09
C LEU A 17 16.76 -1.31 -2.67
N TYR A 18 17.43 -0.36 -2.01
CA TYR A 18 17.59 0.99 -2.53
C TYR A 18 18.38 1.01 -3.85
N ALA A 19 19.45 0.23 -3.97
CA ALA A 19 20.23 0.13 -5.22
C ALA A 19 19.39 -0.43 -6.39
N ARG A 20 18.56 -1.44 -6.14
CA ARG A 20 17.63 -1.97 -7.15
C ARG A 20 16.59 -0.94 -7.57
N ALA A 21 16.01 -0.21 -6.61
CA ALA A 21 15.09 0.89 -6.90
C ALA A 21 15.77 2.00 -7.70
N ALA A 22 17.03 2.33 -7.38
CA ALA A 22 17.80 3.34 -8.09
C ALA A 22 18.06 2.97 -9.56
N ALA A 23 18.45 1.72 -9.83
CA ALA A 23 18.63 1.22 -11.18
C ALA A 23 17.32 1.26 -11.98
N ALA A 24 16.19 0.90 -11.35
CA ALA A 24 14.88 0.96 -11.99
C ALA A 24 14.44 2.40 -12.29
N ALA A 25 14.55 3.31 -11.31
CA ALA A 25 14.23 4.71 -11.46
C ALA A 25 15.06 5.37 -12.58
N SER A 26 16.35 5.04 -12.66
CA SER A 26 17.25 5.53 -13.70
C SER A 26 16.81 5.10 -15.11
N ARG A 27 16.35 3.86 -15.29
CA ARG A 27 15.79 3.38 -16.57
C ARG A 27 14.52 4.14 -16.98
N GLU A 28 13.77 4.64 -16.02
CA GLU A 28 12.55 5.44 -16.23
C GLU A 28 12.81 6.95 -16.27
N GLY A 29 14.06 7.40 -16.11
CA GLY A 29 14.41 8.82 -16.05
C GLY A 29 13.88 9.55 -14.81
N LYS A 30 13.60 8.82 -13.73
CA LYS A 30 13.00 9.33 -12.49
C LYS A 30 14.05 9.46 -11.37
N GLN A 31 13.76 10.34 -10.42
CA GLN A 31 14.45 10.33 -9.12
C GLN A 31 14.04 9.08 -8.33
N VAL A 32 14.98 8.53 -7.57
CA VAL A 32 14.79 7.29 -6.81
C VAL A 32 13.68 7.44 -5.78
N GLU A 33 13.64 8.56 -5.09
CA GLU A 33 12.63 8.87 -4.08
C GLU A 33 11.24 8.97 -4.70
N THR A 34 11.12 9.59 -5.88
CA THR A 34 9.85 9.65 -6.63
C THR A 34 9.38 8.24 -7.00
N TYR A 35 10.29 7.43 -7.54
CA TYR A 35 9.98 6.06 -7.94
C TYR A 35 9.53 5.18 -6.76
N ILE A 36 10.26 5.24 -5.64
CA ILE A 36 9.90 4.50 -4.42
C ILE A 36 8.53 4.94 -3.90
N ASN A 37 8.26 6.25 -3.88
CA ASN A 37 6.96 6.77 -3.44
C ASN A 37 5.81 6.31 -4.34
N GLU A 38 6.01 6.23 -5.66
CA GLU A 38 5.02 5.67 -6.59
C GLU A 38 4.72 4.20 -6.27
N LEU A 39 5.76 3.38 -6.06
CA LEU A 39 5.60 1.97 -5.70
C LEU A 39 4.85 1.79 -4.38
N ILE A 40 5.17 2.58 -3.36
CA ILE A 40 4.49 2.52 -2.07
C ILE A 40 3.01 2.88 -2.22
N ARG A 41 2.66 3.91 -3.01
CA ARG A 41 1.27 4.30 -3.24
C ARG A 41 0.46 3.20 -3.93
N LEU A 42 1.05 2.53 -4.91
CA LEU A 42 0.43 1.37 -5.57
C LEU A 42 0.15 0.26 -4.55
N GLN A 43 1.15 -0.08 -3.73
CA GLN A 43 1.01 -1.13 -2.73
C GLN A 43 -0.06 -0.81 -1.67
N ILE A 44 -0.16 0.45 -1.22
CA ILE A 44 -1.20 0.87 -0.27
C ILE A 44 -2.59 0.66 -0.88
N THR A 45 -2.77 1.06 -2.14
CA THR A 45 -4.05 0.89 -2.85
C THR A 45 -4.45 -0.59 -2.93
N ASP A 46 -3.50 -1.47 -3.22
CA ASP A 46 -3.75 -2.92 -3.29
C ASP A 46 -4.12 -3.51 -1.92
N VAL A 47 -3.44 -3.06 -0.85
CA VAL A 47 -3.77 -3.48 0.53
C VAL A 47 -5.17 -2.99 0.94
N GLU A 48 -5.51 -1.74 0.61
CA GLU A 48 -6.85 -1.19 0.88
C GLU A 48 -7.93 -1.98 0.14
N ARG A 49 -7.70 -2.33 -1.13
CA ARG A 49 -8.59 -3.19 -1.90
C ARG A 49 -8.73 -4.57 -1.28
N MET A 50 -7.62 -5.17 -0.83
CA MET A 50 -7.66 -6.47 -0.15
C MET A 50 -8.51 -6.42 1.13
N HIS A 51 -8.38 -5.35 1.93
CA HIS A 51 -9.23 -5.17 3.12
C HIS A 51 -10.72 -5.03 2.77
N GLN A 52 -11.06 -4.36 1.66
CA GLN A 52 -12.44 -4.27 1.19
C GLN A 52 -12.98 -5.65 0.76
N ILE A 53 -12.17 -6.45 0.07
CA ILE A 53 -12.55 -7.81 -0.34
C ILE A 53 -12.81 -8.69 0.89
N VAL A 54 -11.91 -8.67 1.88
CA VAL A 54 -12.09 -9.44 3.12
C VAL A 54 -13.39 -9.06 3.82
N ARG A 55 -13.68 -7.76 3.97
CA ARG A 55 -14.94 -7.30 4.57
C ARG A 55 -16.17 -7.77 3.80
N ALA A 56 -16.14 -7.71 2.48
CA ALA A 56 -17.25 -8.19 1.65
C ALA A 56 -17.47 -9.70 1.81
N LEU A 57 -16.40 -10.49 1.93
CA LEU A 57 -16.51 -11.93 2.21
C LEU A 57 -17.10 -12.20 3.60
N ASP A 58 -16.70 -11.44 4.61
CA ASP A 58 -17.24 -11.55 5.97
C ASP A 58 -18.74 -11.20 5.99
N GLU A 59 -19.18 -10.17 5.26
CA GLU A 59 -20.60 -9.79 5.13
C GLU A 59 -21.43 -10.90 4.47
N ILE A 60 -20.92 -11.51 3.39
CA ILE A 60 -21.59 -12.64 2.72
C ILE A 60 -21.74 -13.82 3.66
N ALA A 61 -20.69 -14.19 4.40
CA ALA A 61 -20.73 -15.30 5.33
C ALA A 61 -21.81 -15.11 6.42
N ILE A 62 -21.93 -13.90 6.95
CA ILE A 62 -22.96 -13.55 7.94
C ILE A 62 -24.37 -13.65 7.34
N GLU A 63 -24.56 -13.20 6.09
CA GLU A 63 -25.86 -13.28 5.43
C GLU A 63 -26.30 -14.72 5.12
N ASP A 64 -25.37 -15.59 4.74
CA ASP A 64 -25.66 -16.99 4.45
C ASP A 64 -26.05 -17.76 5.72
N ASP A 65 -25.35 -17.51 6.84
CA ASP A 65 -25.70 -18.08 8.15
C ASP A 65 -27.10 -17.62 8.63
N ALA A 66 -27.47 -16.36 8.35
CA ALA A 66 -28.77 -15.80 8.72
C ALA A 66 -29.94 -16.32 7.86
N LYS A 67 -29.69 -16.77 6.62
CA LYS A 67 -30.72 -17.32 5.70
C LYS A 67 -30.87 -18.85 5.81
N GLY A 68 -29.92 -19.54 6.45
CA GLY A 68 -29.93 -20.98 6.66
C GLY A 68 -30.55 -21.46 7.98
N ALA A 69 -30.92 -20.54 8.88
CA ALA A 69 -31.63 -20.79 10.14
C ALA A 69 -33.14 -20.55 10.02
#